data_AF-A0A0Q9SDN6-F1
#
_entry.id   AF-A0A0Q9SDN6-F1
#
_cell.length_a   1.000
_cell.length_b   1.000
_cell.length_c   1.000
_cell.angle_alpha   90.00
_cell.angle_beta   90.00
_cell.angle_gamma   90.00
#
_symmetry.space_group_name_H-M   'P 1'
#
loop_
_entity.id
_entity.type
_entity.pdbx_description
1 polymer ?
#
loop_
_entity_poly.entity_id
_entity_poly.type
_entity_poly.pdbx_seq_one_letter_code
_entity_poly.pdbx_strand_id
1 'polypeptide(L)'
;MSTLEERLHEALVSEGTRAEPSPDLFARVVASIDDDRARRRRLARVGALWLVGTAAVTAAVLTFTPRDGKGLHMPWWILEVGTNLALLAIALWLGPFIKRFGRAYAADVFHDNPLTGKSYIVLTDIVYYLIFAAYILFSVHVAPQKEWQNSISGKVTAEQVTFELGRLGGILLIIGILHGLNIVLMPLLGRIFSLNRRLPGRP
;
A
#
# COMPACT_ATOMS: atom_id res chain seq x y z
N MET A 1 -13.62 -58.64 -9.40
CA MET A 1 -13.82 -57.18 -9.48
C MET A 1 -15.28 -56.91 -9.14
N SER A 2 -15.57 -55.92 -8.30
CA SER A 2 -16.90 -55.77 -7.71
C SER A 2 -17.85 -55.08 -8.69
N THR A 3 -19.11 -55.51 -8.75
CA THR A 3 -20.16 -54.93 -9.61
C THR A 3 -20.36 -53.42 -9.41
N LEU A 4 -19.93 -52.90 -8.25
CA LEU A 4 -19.97 -51.48 -7.90
C LEU A 4 -18.85 -50.68 -8.59
N GLU A 5 -17.69 -51.30 -8.77
CA GLU A 5 -16.53 -50.75 -9.49
C GLU A 5 -16.82 -50.63 -10.99
N GLU A 6 -17.51 -51.63 -11.54
CA GLU A 6 -17.94 -51.65 -12.95
C GLU A 6 -19.01 -50.60 -13.22
N ARG A 7 -19.98 -50.43 -12.32
CA ARG A 7 -20.99 -49.36 -12.41
C ARG A 7 -20.40 -47.96 -12.23
N LEU A 8 -19.40 -47.80 -11.36
CA LEU A 8 -18.68 -46.53 -11.20
C LEU A 8 -17.88 -46.20 -12.47
N HIS A 9 -17.22 -47.20 -13.04
CA HIS A 9 -16.45 -47.02 -14.28
C HIS A 9 -17.37 -46.66 -15.44
N GLU A 10 -18.50 -47.35 -15.58
CA GLU A 10 -19.50 -47.08 -16.62
C GLU A 10 -20.17 -45.71 -16.44
N ALA A 11 -20.52 -45.32 -15.22
CA ALA A 11 -21.08 -44.00 -14.92
C ALA A 11 -20.08 -42.87 -15.29
N LEU A 12 -18.83 -42.99 -14.87
CA LEU A 12 -17.77 -42.00 -15.16
C LEU A 12 -17.44 -41.91 -16.66
N VAL A 13 -17.40 -43.04 -17.36
CA VAL A 13 -17.14 -43.07 -18.82
C VAL A 13 -18.34 -42.51 -19.59
N SER A 14 -19.57 -42.84 -19.21
CA SER A 14 -20.79 -42.36 -19.89
C SER A 14 -20.96 -40.84 -19.77
N GLU A 15 -20.60 -40.27 -18.62
CA GLU A 15 -20.66 -38.82 -18.36
C GLU A 15 -19.50 -38.08 -19.04
N GLY A 16 -18.30 -38.69 -19.04
CA GLY A 16 -17.12 -38.19 -19.76
C GLY A 16 -17.28 -38.15 -21.28
N THR A 17 -18.05 -39.08 -21.87
CA THR A 17 -18.32 -39.08 -23.31
C THR A 17 -19.36 -38.05 -23.78
N ARG A 18 -20.16 -37.48 -22.87
CA ARG A 18 -21.18 -36.46 -23.19
C ARG A 18 -20.69 -35.03 -23.03
N ALA A 19 -19.64 -34.80 -22.25
CA ALA A 19 -19.02 -33.50 -22.15
C ALA A 19 -18.06 -33.34 -23.34
N GLU A 20 -18.54 -32.75 -24.45
CA GLU A 20 -17.62 -32.24 -25.46
C GLU A 20 -16.65 -31.27 -24.75
N PRO A 21 -15.33 -31.55 -24.75
CA PRO A 21 -14.39 -30.66 -24.13
C PRO A 21 -14.54 -29.30 -24.80
N SER A 22 -14.88 -28.28 -24.01
CA SER A 22 -15.07 -26.92 -24.53
C SER A 22 -13.88 -26.57 -25.43
N PRO A 23 -14.12 -26.14 -26.69
CA PRO A 23 -13.09 -26.04 -27.73
C PRO A 23 -11.95 -25.08 -27.36
N ASP A 24 -12.16 -24.27 -26.32
CA ASP A 24 -11.22 -23.31 -25.78
C ASP A 24 -10.52 -23.76 -24.48
N LEU A 25 -10.77 -24.97 -23.96
CA LEU A 25 -10.14 -25.44 -22.71
C LEU A 25 -8.61 -25.37 -22.79
N PHE A 26 -8.04 -25.84 -23.89
CA PHE A 26 -6.60 -25.73 -24.13
C PHE A 26 -6.14 -24.28 -24.21
N ALA A 27 -6.89 -23.42 -24.89
CA ALA A 27 -6.58 -21.99 -24.99
C ALA A 27 -6.63 -21.29 -23.62
N ARG A 28 -7.61 -21.62 -22.77
CA ARG A 28 -7.72 -21.10 -21.40
C ARG A 28 -6.61 -21.60 -20.50
N VAL A 29 -6.24 -22.88 -20.59
CA VAL A 29 -5.14 -23.46 -19.80
C VAL A 29 -3.82 -22.80 -20.19
N VAL A 30 -3.52 -22.68 -21.49
CA VAL A 30 -2.32 -21.99 -21.98
C VAL A 30 -2.30 -20.52 -21.53
N ALA A 31 -3.42 -19.79 -21.67
CA ALA A 31 -3.52 -18.40 -21.22
C ALA A 31 -3.28 -18.28 -19.70
N SER A 32 -3.82 -19.20 -18.89
CA SER A 32 -3.61 -19.19 -17.44
C SER A 32 -2.16 -19.47 -17.04
N ILE A 33 -1.46 -20.35 -17.78
CA ILE A 33 -0.04 -20.65 -17.57
C ILE A 33 0.82 -19.43 -17.90
N ASP A 34 0.50 -18.73 -18.99
CA ASP A 34 1.21 -17.51 -19.38
C ASP A 34 0.98 -16.36 -18.40
N ASP A 35 -0.24 -16.21 -17.89
CA ASP A 35 -0.58 -15.25 -16.84
C ASP A 35 0.16 -15.55 -15.53
N ASP A 36 0.23 -16.82 -15.11
CA ASP A 36 0.96 -17.20 -13.90
C ASP A 36 2.46 -16.96 -14.06
N ARG A 37 3.02 -17.24 -15.25
CA ARG A 37 4.42 -16.95 -15.57
C ARG A 37 4.70 -15.44 -15.58
N ALA A 38 3.80 -14.63 -16.10
CA ALA A 38 3.90 -13.17 -16.08
C ALA A 38 3.82 -12.61 -14.64
N ARG A 39 2.93 -13.15 -13.81
CA ARG A 39 2.79 -12.80 -12.39
C ARG A 39 4.05 -13.13 -11.60
N ARG A 40 4.61 -14.33 -11.77
CA ARG A 40 5.88 -14.73 -11.13
C ARG A 40 7.03 -13.82 -11.54
N ARG A 41 7.14 -13.46 -12.83
CA ARG A 41 8.15 -12.49 -13.31
C ARG A 41 7.97 -11.11 -12.67
N ARG A 42 6.74 -10.61 -12.54
CA ARG A 42 6.48 -9.34 -11.83
C ARG A 42 6.86 -9.42 -10.37
N LEU A 43 6.46 -10.47 -9.65
CA LEU A 43 6.81 -10.66 -8.25
C LEU A 43 8.32 -10.78 -8.05
N ALA A 44 9.01 -11.53 -8.92
CA ALA A 44 10.46 -11.65 -8.89
C ALA A 44 11.16 -10.31 -9.18
N ARG A 45 10.67 -9.52 -10.14
CA ARG A 45 11.22 -8.18 -10.42
C ARG A 45 11.01 -7.22 -9.26
N VAL A 46 9.82 -7.24 -8.64
CA VAL A 46 9.54 -6.43 -7.46
C VAL A 46 10.42 -6.86 -6.30
N GLY A 47 10.54 -8.16 -6.04
CA GLY A 47 11.43 -8.70 -5.01
C GLY A 47 12.90 -8.33 -5.26
N ALA A 48 13.37 -8.42 -6.51
CA ALA A 48 14.72 -8.03 -6.89
C ALA A 48 14.95 -6.52 -6.71
N LEU A 49 13.99 -5.67 -7.07
CA LEU A 49 14.04 -4.23 -6.83
C LEU A 49 14.16 -3.89 -5.35
N TRP A 50 13.37 -4.58 -4.51
CA TRP A 50 13.49 -4.45 -3.06
C TRP A 50 14.86 -4.86 -2.57
N LEU A 51 15.34 -6.04 -2.99
CA LEU A 51 16.60 -6.59 -2.54
C LEU A 51 17.79 -5.70 -2.96
N VAL A 52 17.78 -5.20 -4.21
CA VAL A 52 18.77 -4.23 -4.71
C VAL A 52 18.66 -2.91 -3.95
N GLY A 53 17.45 -2.41 -3.69
CA GLY A 53 17.23 -1.19 -2.94
C GLY A 53 17.75 -1.29 -1.51
N THR A 54 17.41 -2.36 -0.79
CA THR A 54 17.90 -2.62 0.57
C THR A 54 19.42 -2.79 0.57
N ALA A 55 19.99 -3.57 -0.35
CA ALA A 55 21.42 -3.75 -0.46
C ALA A 55 22.15 -2.43 -0.76
N ALA A 56 21.60 -1.58 -1.64
CA ALA A 56 22.16 -0.27 -1.95
C ALA A 56 22.12 0.67 -0.74
N VAL A 57 21.02 0.68 0.02
CA VAL A 57 20.90 1.48 1.26
C VAL A 57 21.88 0.97 2.31
N THR A 58 21.96 -0.35 2.53
CA THR A 58 22.92 -0.95 3.47
C THR A 58 24.35 -0.66 3.06
N ALA A 59 24.69 -0.79 1.78
CA ALA A 59 26.01 -0.46 1.26
C ALA A 59 26.33 1.02 1.43
N ALA A 60 25.38 1.92 1.14
CA ALA A 60 25.55 3.35 1.37
C ALA A 60 25.80 3.64 2.87
N VAL A 61 24.99 3.10 3.77
CA VAL A 61 25.18 3.24 5.23
C VAL A 61 26.57 2.76 5.65
N LEU A 62 27.00 1.58 5.20
CA LEU A 62 28.31 1.02 5.54
C LEU A 62 29.48 1.82 4.95
N THR A 63 29.29 2.44 3.79
CA THR A 63 30.34 3.21 3.09
C THR A 63 30.47 4.62 3.67
N PHE A 64 29.35 5.25 4.02
CA PHE A 64 29.32 6.62 4.55
C PHE A 64 29.54 6.69 6.06
N THR A 65 29.55 5.55 6.77
CA THR A 65 29.87 5.52 8.21
C THR A 65 31.39 5.66 8.40
N PRO A 66 31.88 6.76 9.01
CA PRO A 66 33.29 6.94 9.30
C PRO A 66 33.77 5.86 10.27
N ARG A 67 34.99 5.37 10.05
CA ARG A 67 35.65 4.37 10.91
C ARG A 67 36.92 4.99 11.49
N ASP A 68 36.98 5.10 12.81
CA ASP A 68 38.19 5.49 13.54
C ASP A 68 38.80 4.29 14.26
N GLY A 69 40.05 4.43 14.72
CA GLY A 69 40.79 3.38 15.44
C GLY A 69 40.16 2.91 16.76
N LYS A 70 39.05 3.52 17.19
CA LYS A 70 38.27 3.15 18.40
C LYS A 70 36.96 2.40 18.08
N GLY A 71 36.62 2.21 16.81
CA GLY A 71 35.43 1.48 16.36
C GLY A 71 34.57 2.24 15.35
N LEU A 72 33.37 1.70 15.08
CA LEU A 72 32.38 2.33 14.22
C LEU A 72 31.70 3.49 14.98
N HIS A 73 31.92 4.73 14.54
CA HIS A 73 31.17 5.88 15.03
C HIS A 73 30.11 6.23 13.99
N MET A 74 28.87 5.82 14.22
CA MET A 74 27.79 6.11 13.29
C MET A 74 27.22 7.51 13.56
N PRO A 75 27.39 8.47 12.62
CA PRO A 75 26.79 9.79 12.76
C PRO A 75 25.27 9.68 12.83
N TRP A 76 24.63 10.47 13.68
CA TRP A 76 23.18 10.44 13.90
C TRP A 76 22.37 10.61 12.61
N TRP A 77 22.86 11.41 11.66
CA TRP A 77 22.17 11.70 10.40
C TRP A 77 22.03 10.44 9.52
N ILE A 78 22.93 9.46 9.65
CA ILE A 78 22.84 8.21 8.90
C ILE A 78 21.65 7.39 9.38
N LEU A 79 21.44 7.31 10.71
CA LEU A 79 20.26 6.69 11.29
C LEU A 79 18.98 7.41 10.87
N GLU A 80 19.01 8.73 10.90
CA GLU A 80 17.88 9.57 10.53
C GLU A 80 17.45 9.33 9.07
N VAL A 81 18.40 9.40 8.13
CA VAL A 81 18.13 9.16 6.70
C VAL A 81 17.68 7.72 6.47
N GLY A 82 18.36 6.74 7.08
CA GLY A 82 18.02 5.34 6.94
C GLY A 82 16.61 5.03 7.45
N THR A 83 16.24 5.57 8.61
CA THR A 83 14.92 5.37 9.22
C THR A 83 13.83 6.03 8.39
N ASN A 84 14.03 7.26 7.93
CA ASN A 84 13.06 7.96 7.08
C ASN A 84 12.86 7.26 5.72
N LEU A 85 13.93 6.75 5.10
CA LEU A 85 13.82 5.94 3.89
C LEU A 85 13.08 4.63 4.14
N ALA A 86 13.33 3.97 5.28
CA ALA A 86 12.60 2.77 5.68
C ALA A 86 11.11 3.05 5.89
N LEU A 87 10.76 4.16 6.56
CA LEU A 87 9.37 4.59 6.74
C LEU A 87 8.68 4.88 5.40
N LEU A 88 9.35 5.60 4.50
CA LEU A 88 8.84 5.87 3.15
C LEU A 88 8.61 4.56 2.37
N ALA A 89 9.59 3.66 2.42
CA ALA A 89 9.51 2.34 1.80
C ALA A 89 8.32 1.53 2.34
N ILE A 90 8.15 1.48 3.66
CA ILE A 90 7.03 0.80 4.32
C ILE A 90 5.70 1.44 3.89
N ALA A 91 5.61 2.78 3.88
CA ALA A 91 4.40 3.49 3.49
C ALA A 91 3.98 3.17 2.04
N LEU A 92 4.94 3.19 1.10
CA LEU A 92 4.70 2.87 -0.30
C LEU A 92 4.39 1.38 -0.51
N TRP A 93 4.97 0.50 0.30
CA TRP A 93 4.72 -0.93 0.23
C TRP A 93 3.34 -1.31 0.77
N LEU A 94 2.90 -0.64 1.84
CA LEU A 94 1.64 -0.93 2.51
C LEU A 94 0.43 -0.42 1.72
N GLY A 95 0.57 0.68 0.95
CA GLY A 95 -0.50 1.24 0.12
C GLY A 95 -1.21 0.20 -0.79
N PRO A 96 -0.48 -0.55 -1.64
CA PRO A 96 -1.06 -1.62 -2.45
C PRO A 96 -1.73 -2.74 -1.64
N PHE A 97 -1.22 -3.05 -0.44
CA PHE A 97 -1.78 -4.07 0.44
C PHE A 97 -3.13 -3.63 1.02
N ILE A 98 -3.20 -2.40 1.55
CA ILE A 98 -4.44 -1.78 2.03
C ILE A 98 -5.48 -1.74 0.90
N LYS A 99 -5.06 -1.33 -0.30
CA LYS A 99 -5.91 -1.30 -1.49
C LYS A 99 -6.49 -2.66 -1.86
N ARG A 100 -5.72 -3.74 -1.66
CA ARG A 100 -6.15 -5.11 -1.94
C ARG A 100 -7.28 -5.55 -1.02
N PHE A 101 -7.17 -5.30 0.29
CA PHE A 101 -8.24 -5.61 1.24
C PHE A 101 -9.44 -4.68 1.09
N GLY A 102 -9.19 -3.39 0.89
CA GLY A 102 -10.24 -2.40 0.67
C GLY A 102 -11.09 -2.71 -0.58
N ARG A 103 -10.52 -3.36 -1.61
CA ARG A 103 -11.27 -3.78 -2.80
C ARG A 103 -12.32 -4.85 -2.51
N ALA A 104 -12.00 -5.83 -1.67
CA ALA A 104 -12.97 -6.86 -1.30
C ALA A 104 -14.14 -6.21 -0.53
N TYR A 105 -13.81 -5.40 0.48
CA TYR A 105 -14.82 -4.68 1.26
C TYR A 105 -15.68 -3.72 0.43
N ALA A 106 -15.07 -2.95 -0.48
CA ALA A 106 -15.80 -2.03 -1.33
C ALA A 106 -16.70 -2.74 -2.35
N ALA A 107 -16.31 -3.94 -2.82
CA ALA A 107 -17.17 -4.74 -3.69
C ALA A 107 -18.45 -5.18 -2.96
N ASP A 108 -18.35 -5.54 -1.68
CA ASP A 108 -19.50 -5.93 -0.87
C ASP A 108 -20.43 -4.72 -0.57
N VAL A 109 -19.84 -3.59 -0.14
CA VAL A 109 -20.60 -2.39 0.25
C VAL A 109 -21.19 -1.65 -0.95
N PHE A 110 -20.47 -1.58 -2.07
CA PHE A 110 -20.88 -0.85 -3.27
C PHE A 110 -21.24 -1.79 -4.44
N HIS A 111 -21.77 -2.97 -4.15
CA HIS A 111 -22.13 -3.96 -5.17
C HIS A 111 -23.07 -3.39 -6.25
N ASP A 112 -24.00 -2.51 -5.87
CA ASP A 112 -24.93 -1.84 -6.79
C ASP A 112 -24.29 -0.78 -7.70
N ASN A 113 -23.12 -0.25 -7.33
CA ASN A 113 -22.41 0.77 -8.12
C ASN A 113 -20.88 0.63 -7.98
N PRO A 114 -20.26 -0.26 -8.78
CA PRO A 114 -18.84 -0.58 -8.66
C PRO A 114 -17.91 0.59 -9.01
N LEU A 115 -18.38 1.58 -9.78
CA LEU A 115 -17.61 2.79 -10.09
C LEU A 115 -17.39 3.64 -8.82
N THR A 116 -18.40 3.76 -7.97
CA THR A 116 -18.31 4.46 -6.68
C THR A 116 -17.33 3.74 -5.75
N GLY A 117 -17.40 2.40 -5.68
CA GLY A 117 -16.45 1.60 -4.89
C GLY A 117 -15.00 1.79 -5.35
N LYS A 118 -14.75 1.84 -6.66
CA LYS A 118 -13.41 2.12 -7.21
C LYS A 118 -12.90 3.52 -6.83
N SER A 119 -13.74 4.54 -6.96
CA SER A 119 -13.39 5.92 -6.59
C SER A 119 -13.14 6.07 -5.09
N TYR A 120 -13.96 5.43 -4.24
CA TYR A 120 -13.80 5.42 -2.79
C TYR A 120 -12.43 4.88 -2.35
N ILE A 121 -11.97 3.79 -2.96
CA ILE A 121 -10.65 3.21 -2.68
C ILE A 121 -9.52 4.17 -3.07
N VAL A 122 -9.63 4.86 -4.21
CA VAL A 122 -8.61 5.86 -4.62
C VAL A 122 -8.61 7.05 -3.68
N LEU A 123 -9.78 7.49 -3.24
CA LEU A 123 -9.93 8.66 -2.38
C LEU A 123 -9.38 8.41 -0.97
N THR A 124 -9.54 7.20 -0.45
CA THR A 124 -8.96 6.76 0.83
C THR A 124 -7.45 6.54 0.76
N ASP A 125 -6.91 6.18 -0.40
CA ASP A 125 -5.46 6.09 -0.66
C ASP A 125 -4.77 7.46 -0.45
N ILE A 126 -5.43 8.55 -0.90
CA ILE A 126 -4.93 9.91 -0.70
C ILE A 126 -4.84 10.25 0.79
N VAL A 127 -5.89 9.93 1.58
CA VAL A 127 -5.89 10.14 3.04
C VAL A 127 -4.71 9.42 3.68
N TYR A 128 -4.51 8.16 3.30
CA TYR A 128 -3.43 7.32 3.81
C TYR A 128 -2.05 7.98 3.59
N TYR A 129 -1.73 8.40 2.38
CA TYR A 129 -0.44 9.02 2.09
C TYR A 129 -0.26 10.38 2.76
N LEU A 130 -1.34 11.18 2.89
CA LEU A 130 -1.27 12.47 3.59
C LEU A 130 -0.90 12.29 5.07
N ILE A 131 -1.54 11.35 5.77
CA ILE A 131 -1.27 11.08 7.18
C ILE A 131 0.13 10.48 7.36
N PHE A 132 0.54 9.55 6.49
CA PHE A 132 1.89 8.96 6.55
C PHE A 132 2.99 9.99 6.24
N ALA A 133 2.79 10.84 5.24
CA ALA A 133 3.74 11.91 4.92
C ALA A 133 3.84 12.92 6.07
N ALA A 134 2.72 13.27 6.71
CA ALA A 134 2.72 14.12 7.89
C ALA A 134 3.52 13.50 9.04
N TYR A 135 3.30 12.20 9.32
CA TYR A 135 4.05 11.47 10.34
C TYR A 135 5.56 11.49 10.07
N ILE A 136 5.97 11.20 8.83
CA ILE A 136 7.40 11.25 8.44
C ILE A 136 7.96 12.65 8.69
N LEU A 137 7.29 13.71 8.23
CA LEU A 137 7.74 15.09 8.44
C LEU A 137 7.87 15.47 9.92
N PHE A 138 6.96 14.99 10.78
CA PHE A 138 7.06 15.21 12.22
C PHE A 138 8.19 14.42 12.89
N SER A 139 8.59 13.30 12.30
CA SER A 139 9.69 12.49 12.82
C SER A 139 11.07 12.99 12.40
N VAL A 140 11.16 13.84 11.35
CA VAL A 140 12.44 14.36 10.87
C VAL A 140 13.08 15.25 11.93
N HIS A 141 14.25 14.84 12.40
CA HIS A 141 15.08 15.63 13.29
C HIS A 141 16.18 16.39 12.53
N VAL A 142 16.23 17.71 12.68
CA VAL A 142 17.28 18.54 12.08
C VAL A 142 18.16 19.12 13.18
N ALA A 143 19.43 18.73 13.18
CA ALA A 143 20.42 19.24 14.13
C ALA A 143 21.67 19.76 13.39
N PRO A 144 22.34 20.81 13.90
CA PRO A 144 23.56 21.34 13.31
C PRO A 144 24.71 20.34 13.43
N GLN A 145 25.43 20.13 12.33
CA GLN A 145 26.63 19.29 12.27
C GLN A 145 27.88 20.15 12.33
N LYS A 146 28.77 19.88 13.30
CA LYS A 146 30.00 20.66 13.52
C LYS A 146 30.96 20.61 12.33
N GLU A 147 30.97 19.51 11.60
CA GLU A 147 31.87 19.26 10.46
C GLU A 147 31.36 19.88 9.15
N TRP A 148 30.06 20.18 9.07
CA TRP A 148 29.47 20.83 7.91
C TRP A 148 29.82 22.31 8.04
N GLN A 149 30.95 22.72 7.47
CA GLN A 149 31.45 24.09 7.49
C GLN A 149 30.35 25.06 7.04
N ASN A 150 29.62 25.59 8.01
CA ASN A 150 28.29 26.11 7.80
C ASN A 150 28.34 27.61 7.49
N SER A 151 29.18 27.98 6.52
CA SER A 151 29.34 29.37 6.06
C SER A 151 28.04 29.95 5.45
N ILE A 152 27.09 29.08 5.06
CA ILE A 152 25.73 29.43 4.58
C ILE A 152 24.70 29.46 5.74
N SER A 153 24.94 28.74 6.84
CA SER A 153 24.01 28.56 7.98
C SER A 153 23.81 29.79 8.86
N GLY A 154 24.49 30.90 8.58
CA GLY A 154 24.15 32.17 9.21
C GLY A 154 22.72 32.65 8.89
N LYS A 155 22.06 32.10 7.85
CA LYS A 155 20.74 32.56 7.37
C LYS A 155 19.56 31.63 7.66
N VAL A 156 19.78 30.33 7.90
CA VAL A 156 18.70 29.36 8.18
C VAL A 156 19.14 28.45 9.32
N THR A 157 18.40 28.46 10.41
CA THR A 157 18.70 27.65 11.60
C THR A 157 18.05 26.27 11.48
N ALA A 158 18.64 25.26 12.12
CA ALA A 158 18.05 23.92 12.21
C ALA A 158 16.65 23.94 12.85
N GLU A 159 16.45 24.86 13.80
CA GLU A 159 15.14 25.14 14.41
C GLU A 159 14.13 25.64 13.38
N GLN A 160 14.52 26.57 12.49
CA GLN A 160 13.64 27.07 11.44
C GLN A 160 13.24 25.97 10.46
N VAL A 161 14.18 25.09 10.06
CA VAL A 161 13.86 23.94 9.19
C VAL A 161 12.90 22.98 9.89
N THR A 162 13.17 22.64 11.15
CA THR A 162 12.31 21.75 11.95
C THR A 162 10.90 22.33 12.09
N PHE A 163 10.80 23.64 12.34
CA PHE A 163 9.53 24.34 12.42
C PHE A 163 8.74 24.27 11.11
N GLU A 164 9.39 24.52 9.98
CA GLU A 164 8.76 24.47 8.65
C GLU A 164 8.34 23.05 8.26
N LEU A 165 9.14 22.03 8.57
CA LEU A 165 8.77 20.62 8.40
C LEU A 165 7.54 20.27 9.25
N GLY A 166 7.49 20.73 10.50
CA GLY A 166 6.34 20.60 11.38
C GLY A 166 5.10 21.29 10.81
N ARG A 167 5.24 22.49 10.23
CA ARG A 167 4.11 23.21 9.61
C ARG A 167 3.55 22.47 8.40
N LEU A 168 4.43 21.96 7.53
CA LEU A 168 4.03 21.14 6.39
C LEU A 168 3.36 19.85 6.86
N GLY A 169 3.94 19.15 7.83
CA GLY A 169 3.36 17.95 8.43
C GLY A 169 1.97 18.21 9.01
N GLY A 170 1.80 19.32 9.73
CA GLY A 170 0.51 19.75 10.29
C GLY A 170 -0.55 19.99 9.22
N ILE A 171 -0.23 20.70 8.14
CA ILE A 171 -1.17 20.95 7.05
C ILE A 171 -1.58 19.63 6.38
N LEU A 172 -0.61 18.74 6.08
CA LEU A 172 -0.91 17.45 5.47
C LEU A 172 -1.79 16.58 6.39
N LEU A 173 -1.54 16.60 7.70
CA LEU A 173 -2.35 15.88 8.68
C LEU A 173 -3.78 16.41 8.73
N ILE A 174 -3.95 17.74 8.79
CA ILE A 174 -5.27 18.39 8.80
C ILE A 174 -6.05 18.02 7.54
N ILE A 175 -5.44 18.15 6.36
CA ILE A 175 -6.08 17.79 5.09
C ILE A 175 -6.45 16.31 5.11
N GLY A 176 -5.53 15.42 5.53
CA GLY A 176 -5.77 13.98 5.61
C GLY A 176 -6.97 13.64 6.51
N ILE A 177 -7.02 14.20 7.72
CA ILE A 177 -8.11 13.97 8.67
C ILE A 177 -9.44 14.52 8.14
N LEU A 178 -9.48 15.78 7.70
CA LEU A 178 -10.70 16.39 7.19
C LEU A 178 -11.23 15.64 5.97
N HIS A 179 -10.34 15.23 5.07
CA HIS A 179 -10.70 14.44 3.90
C HIS A 179 -11.22 13.06 4.30
N GLY A 180 -10.54 12.37 5.21
CA GLY A 180 -10.99 11.07 5.74
C GLY A 180 -12.37 11.15 6.42
N LEU A 181 -12.61 12.20 7.21
CA LEU A 181 -13.91 12.45 7.81
C LEU A 181 -14.98 12.70 6.74
N ASN A 182 -14.71 13.53 5.74
CA ASN A 182 -15.66 13.80 4.66
C ASN A 182 -16.05 12.52 3.90
N ILE A 183 -15.09 11.63 3.64
CA ILE A 183 -15.32 10.33 2.99
C ILE A 183 -16.29 9.46 3.80
N VAL A 184 -16.20 9.49 5.13
CA VAL A 184 -17.04 8.68 6.03
C VAL A 184 -18.40 9.34 6.30
N LEU A 185 -18.42 10.66 6.48
CA LEU A 185 -19.61 11.42 6.86
C LEU A 185 -20.65 11.52 5.74
N MET A 186 -20.23 11.76 4.50
CA MET A 186 -21.18 11.94 3.39
C MET A 186 -22.09 10.70 3.17
N PRO A 187 -21.57 9.46 3.12
CA PRO A 187 -22.42 8.27 3.02
C PRO A 187 -23.32 8.06 4.25
N LEU A 188 -22.81 8.32 5.47
CA LEU A 188 -23.58 8.17 6.71
C LEU A 188 -24.77 9.13 6.76
N LEU A 189 -24.55 10.40 6.45
CA LEU A 189 -25.60 11.42 6.38
C LEU A 189 -26.65 11.07 5.32
N GLY A 190 -26.20 10.63 4.13
CA GLY A 190 -27.11 10.17 3.07
C GLY A 190 -28.00 9.01 3.53
N ARG A 191 -27.42 8.04 4.24
CA ARG A 191 -28.17 6.89 4.77
C ARG A 191 -29.17 7.31 5.85
N ILE A 192 -28.79 8.16 6.80
CA ILE A 192 -29.67 8.67 7.85
C ILE A 192 -30.85 9.45 7.27
N PHE A 193 -30.61 10.37 6.33
CA PHE A 193 -31.69 11.13 5.70
C PHE A 193 -32.61 10.26 4.83
N SER A 194 -32.07 9.21 4.19
CA SER A 194 -32.88 8.25 3.42
C SER A 194 -33.78 7.38 4.29
N LEU A 195 -33.33 7.00 5.50
CA LEU A 195 -34.11 6.24 6.47
C LEU A 195 -35.26 7.08 7.03
N ASN A 196 -35.01 8.37 7.29
CA ASN A 196 -36.04 9.29 7.79
C ASN A 196 -37.17 9.54 6.77
N ARG A 197 -36.89 9.44 5.46
CA ARG A 197 -37.91 9.55 4.39
C ARG A 197 -38.79 8.30 4.23
N ARG A 198 -38.44 7.17 4.87
CA ARG A 198 -39.20 5.90 4.81
C ARG A 198 -40.15 5.70 5.99
N LEU A 199 -40.50 6.76 6.71
CA LEU A 199 -41.65 6.76 7.64
C LEU A 199 -42.87 7.32 6.89
N PRO A 200 -43.61 6.51 6.11
CA PRO A 200 -44.96 6.91 5.71
C PRO A 200 -45.79 6.98 7.00
N GLY A 201 -46.57 8.06 7.13
CA GLY A 201 -47.58 8.17 8.16
C GLY A 201 -48.41 6.88 8.23
N ARG A 202 -48.62 6.39 9.45
CA ARG A 202 -49.64 5.36 9.69
C ARG A 202 -50.99 5.89 9.22
N PRO A 203 -51.85 5.03 8.63
CA PRO A 203 -53.20 5.39 8.24
C PRO A 203 -54.03 5.89 9.44
#